data_AF-A0A0D2B9N6-F1
#
_entry.id   AF-A0A0D2B9N6-F1
#
_cell.length_a   1.000
_cell.length_b   1.000
_cell.length_c   1.000
_cell.angle_alpha   90.00
_cell.angle_beta   90.00
_cell.angle_gamma   90.00
#
_symmetry.space_group_name_H-M   'P 1'
#
loop_
_entity.id
_entity.type
_entity.pdbx_description
1 polymer ?
#
loop_
_entity_poly.entity_id
_entity_poly.type
_entity_poly.pdbx_seq_one_letter_code
_entity_poly.pdbx_strand_id
1 'polypeptide(L)'
;MIEAIKALQYEGTKAEVAQGFKERGNEMAAEKKWTDAKEFYSKGIAVLVDRGEDKWDKPQDMEAEQKLRTTVEEQLYVNRALCNLELKNYRSTTLDCAAALRINPSNVKAHYRSAAALFALDKVLEALDVASRGLKIDPDNVVLKKLLDQIRARATVKEQQDRRRRAEQKRKQQEQLVLATALKARNIQLRGSKDPPNLEGASIRLSPDPLSPTSMLEFPVMFLYPMHNQSDFIKAWAEKDAIEHHLSYILPLPWDSKNEYKPSAIDCYMDTVSGGLMKIGKKLTLLEALSNGKTEIVDGLVRIYVVPVSLAGRWIDEVKRKKNK
;
A
#
# COMPACT_ATOMS: atom_id res chain seq x y z
N MET A 1 -35.88 -24.06 42.45
CA MET A 1 -35.13 -22.91 43.00
C MET A 1 -34.45 -22.09 41.90
N ILE A 2 -33.75 -22.70 40.92
CA ILE A 2 -33.13 -21.99 39.77
C ILE A 2 -34.19 -21.33 38.85
N GLU A 3 -35.34 -21.95 38.63
CA GLU A 3 -36.43 -21.37 37.84
C GLU A 3 -37.13 -20.18 38.53
N ALA A 4 -37.23 -20.20 39.86
CA ALA A 4 -37.77 -19.07 40.63
C ALA A 4 -36.83 -17.85 40.55
N ILE A 5 -35.51 -18.05 40.55
CA ILE A 5 -34.52 -16.97 40.38
C ILE A 5 -34.53 -16.42 38.93
N LYS A 6 -34.87 -17.24 37.93
CA LYS A 6 -35.07 -16.80 36.55
C LYS A 6 -36.41 -16.08 36.34
N ALA A 7 -37.47 -16.43 37.09
CA ALA A 7 -38.77 -15.77 37.04
C ALA A 7 -38.73 -14.36 37.66
N LEU A 8 -38.04 -14.21 38.80
CA LEU A 8 -37.79 -12.93 39.46
C LEU A 8 -36.98 -11.92 38.60
N GLN A 9 -36.37 -12.38 37.50
CA GLN A 9 -35.62 -11.51 36.57
C GLN A 9 -36.51 -10.72 35.61
N TYR A 10 -37.81 -11.01 35.55
CA TYR A 10 -38.73 -10.46 34.56
C TYR A 10 -40.04 -9.93 35.16
N GLU A 11 -40.09 -9.70 36.47
CA GLU A 11 -41.22 -9.04 37.15
C GLU A 11 -41.05 -7.51 37.07
N GLY A 12 -42.11 -6.79 36.71
CA GLY A 12 -42.09 -5.33 36.54
C GLY A 12 -42.33 -4.86 35.10
N THR A 13 -42.34 -3.53 34.94
CA THR A 13 -42.48 -2.92 33.62
C THR A 13 -41.23 -3.17 32.77
N LYS A 14 -41.35 -2.94 31.47
CA LYS A 14 -40.26 -3.16 30.51
C LYS A 14 -39.03 -2.30 30.86
N ALA A 15 -39.24 -1.05 31.27
CA ALA A 15 -38.16 -0.16 31.67
C ALA A 15 -37.53 -0.58 33.01
N GLU A 16 -38.32 -1.05 33.99
CA GLU A 16 -37.82 -1.56 35.27
C GLU A 16 -36.99 -2.82 35.12
N VAL A 17 -37.43 -3.77 34.29
CA VAL A 17 -36.66 -4.99 34.01
C VAL A 17 -35.34 -4.64 33.30
N ALA A 18 -35.37 -3.74 32.31
CA ALA A 18 -34.17 -3.25 31.64
C ALA A 18 -33.21 -2.51 32.60
N GLN A 19 -33.76 -1.74 33.54
CA GLN A 19 -33.02 -1.10 34.62
C GLN A 19 -32.32 -2.13 35.52
N GLY A 20 -33.01 -3.21 35.92
CA GLY A 20 -32.40 -4.29 36.70
C GLY A 20 -31.24 -4.99 35.97
N PHE A 21 -31.35 -5.19 34.66
CA PHE A 21 -30.23 -5.69 33.84
C PHE A 21 -29.07 -4.69 33.77
N LYS A 22 -29.36 -3.39 33.68
CA LYS A 22 -28.34 -2.34 33.71
C LYS A 22 -27.57 -2.32 35.03
N GLU A 23 -28.25 -2.45 36.16
CA GLU A 23 -27.63 -2.45 37.49
C GLU A 23 -26.67 -3.62 37.68
N ARG A 24 -27.11 -4.85 37.35
CA ARG A 24 -26.21 -6.02 37.35
C ARG A 24 -25.04 -5.86 36.38
N GLY A 25 -25.28 -5.27 35.21
CA GLY A 25 -24.20 -4.94 34.27
C GLY A 25 -23.18 -3.97 34.87
N ASN A 26 -23.63 -2.98 35.64
CA ASN A 26 -22.76 -2.03 36.33
C ASN A 26 -21.92 -2.68 37.44
N GLU A 27 -22.50 -3.63 38.19
CA GLU A 27 -21.77 -4.43 39.19
C GLU A 27 -20.62 -5.21 38.54
N MET A 28 -20.90 -5.93 37.45
CA MET A 28 -19.89 -6.67 36.71
C MET A 28 -18.82 -5.74 36.08
N ALA A 29 -19.24 -4.57 35.59
CA ALA A 29 -18.32 -3.58 35.05
C ALA A 29 -17.40 -2.99 36.13
N ALA A 30 -17.91 -2.78 37.35
CA ALA A 30 -17.11 -2.34 38.49
C ALA A 30 -16.04 -3.39 38.87
N GLU A 31 -16.37 -4.68 38.75
CA GLU A 31 -15.43 -5.79 38.88
C GLU A 31 -14.52 -6.00 37.65
N LYS A 32 -14.63 -5.16 36.62
CA LYS A 32 -13.91 -5.27 35.34
C LYS A 32 -14.18 -6.57 34.57
N LYS A 33 -15.29 -7.25 34.86
CA LYS A 33 -15.78 -8.42 34.10
C LYS A 33 -16.51 -7.95 32.85
N TRP A 34 -15.75 -7.44 31.88
CA TRP A 34 -16.30 -6.76 30.69
C TRP A 34 -17.17 -7.65 29.80
N THR A 35 -16.89 -8.95 29.72
CA THR A 35 -17.69 -9.92 28.97
C THR A 35 -19.08 -10.07 29.55
N ASP A 36 -19.15 -10.23 30.87
CA ASP A 36 -20.38 -10.52 31.59
C ASP A 36 -21.23 -9.25 31.67
N ALA A 37 -20.59 -8.10 31.95
CA ALA A 37 -21.23 -6.79 31.90
C ALA A 37 -21.87 -6.53 30.53
N LYS A 38 -21.14 -6.81 29.43
CA LYS A 38 -21.67 -6.68 28.06
C LYS A 38 -22.89 -7.57 27.83
N GLU A 39 -22.90 -8.79 28.37
CA GLU A 39 -24.03 -9.70 28.26
C GLU A 39 -25.27 -9.16 28.98
N PHE A 40 -25.11 -8.68 30.22
CA PHE A 40 -26.22 -8.06 30.96
C PHE A 40 -26.78 -6.83 30.26
N TYR A 41 -25.92 -5.94 29.74
CA TYR A 41 -26.40 -4.79 28.97
C TYR A 41 -27.11 -5.21 27.67
N SER A 42 -26.64 -6.27 27.01
CA SER A 42 -27.29 -6.79 25.81
C SER A 42 -28.67 -7.38 26.11
N LYS A 43 -28.83 -8.05 27.26
CA LYS A 43 -30.15 -8.53 27.74
C LYS A 43 -31.09 -7.36 28.02
N GLY A 44 -30.62 -6.30 28.68
CA GLY A 44 -31.41 -5.09 28.89
C GLY A 44 -31.89 -4.44 27.59
N ILE A 45 -31.02 -4.35 26.57
CA ILE A 45 -31.40 -3.83 25.24
C ILE A 45 -32.42 -4.74 24.57
N ALA A 46 -32.24 -6.07 24.66
CA ALA A 46 -33.16 -7.04 24.09
C ALA A 46 -34.57 -6.92 24.72
N VAL A 47 -34.65 -6.69 26.04
CA VAL A 47 -35.92 -6.40 26.73
C VAL A 47 -36.58 -5.19 26.08
N LEU A 48 -35.86 -4.06 25.92
CA LEU A 48 -36.44 -2.81 25.38
C LEU A 48 -36.89 -2.89 23.91
N VAL A 49 -36.27 -3.76 23.12
CA VAL A 49 -36.56 -3.95 21.68
C VAL A 49 -37.59 -5.06 21.44
N ASP A 50 -37.88 -5.92 22.42
CA ASP A 50 -38.88 -6.99 22.29
C ASP A 50 -40.25 -6.40 21.92
N ARG A 51 -40.97 -7.07 21.02
CA ARG A 51 -42.30 -6.62 20.55
C ARG A 51 -43.45 -7.26 21.33
N GLY A 52 -43.17 -8.26 22.17
CA GLY A 52 -44.18 -8.88 23.02
C GLY A 52 -44.50 -8.01 24.23
N GLU A 53 -45.63 -7.31 24.20
CA GLU A 53 -46.09 -6.46 25.31
C GLU A 53 -46.73 -7.28 26.45
N ASP A 54 -47.33 -8.43 26.14
CA ASP A 54 -48.01 -9.30 27.12
C ASP A 54 -47.08 -9.95 28.16
N LYS A 55 -45.76 -9.82 27.99
CA LYS A 55 -44.75 -10.39 28.89
C LYS A 55 -44.39 -9.48 30.08
N TRP A 56 -44.85 -8.23 30.07
CA TRP A 56 -44.41 -7.19 31.00
C TRP A 56 -45.60 -6.59 31.74
N ASP A 57 -45.37 -6.11 32.95
CA ASP A 57 -46.41 -5.41 33.70
C ASP A 57 -46.78 -4.09 33.02
N LYS A 58 -48.08 -3.75 33.06
CA LYS A 58 -48.57 -2.49 32.50
C LYS A 58 -48.22 -1.34 33.45
N PRO A 59 -47.56 -0.28 32.96
CA PRO A 59 -47.19 0.84 33.80
C PRO A 59 -48.45 1.60 34.25
N GLN A 60 -48.43 2.10 35.49
CA GLN A 60 -49.48 2.98 36.01
C GLN A 60 -49.41 4.39 35.38
N ASP A 61 -48.20 4.83 35.04
CA ASP A 61 -47.91 6.09 34.35
C ASP A 61 -47.11 5.83 33.07
N MET A 62 -47.79 5.95 31.92
CA MET A 62 -47.21 5.73 30.60
C MET A 62 -46.11 6.75 30.26
N GLU A 63 -46.22 8.00 30.73
CA GLU A 63 -45.25 9.06 30.43
C GLU A 63 -43.96 8.83 31.24
N ALA A 64 -44.10 8.49 32.52
CA ALA A 64 -42.97 8.13 33.36
C ALA A 64 -42.23 6.89 32.83
N GLU A 65 -42.96 5.85 32.41
CA GLU A 65 -42.38 4.64 31.81
C GLU A 65 -41.59 4.97 30.53
N GLN A 66 -42.15 5.78 29.63
CA GLN A 66 -41.47 6.11 28.38
C GLN A 66 -40.21 6.97 28.60
N LYS A 67 -40.23 7.88 29.58
CA LYS A 67 -39.05 8.63 30.01
C LYS A 67 -37.97 7.71 30.57
N LEU A 68 -38.34 6.84 31.51
CA LEU A 68 -37.44 5.88 32.11
C LEU A 68 -36.83 4.97 31.05
N ARG A 69 -37.66 4.42 30.15
CA ARG A 69 -37.22 3.60 29.02
C ARG A 69 -36.16 4.29 28.18
N THR A 70 -36.40 5.54 27.79
CA THR A 70 -35.47 6.31 26.95
C THR A 70 -34.13 6.55 27.67
N THR A 71 -34.18 6.91 28.95
CA THR A 71 -32.98 7.10 29.78
C THR A 71 -32.20 5.79 29.97
N VAL A 72 -32.89 4.68 30.23
CA VAL A 72 -32.26 3.36 30.41
C VAL A 72 -31.66 2.87 29.10
N GLU A 73 -32.34 3.05 27.97
CA GLU A 73 -31.86 2.67 26.64
C GLU A 73 -30.55 3.38 26.30
N GLU A 74 -30.49 4.70 26.50
CA GLU A 74 -29.27 5.49 26.32
C GLU A 74 -28.12 4.93 27.17
N GLN A 75 -28.36 4.71 28.47
CA GLN A 75 -27.34 4.24 29.40
C GLN A 75 -26.84 2.83 29.06
N LEU A 76 -27.73 1.94 28.64
CA LEU A 76 -27.39 0.59 28.21
C LEU A 76 -26.46 0.61 26.99
N TYR A 77 -26.78 1.39 25.96
CA TYR A 77 -25.89 1.52 24.79
C TYR A 77 -24.55 2.14 25.16
N VAL A 78 -24.55 3.21 25.96
CA VAL A 78 -23.32 3.87 26.42
C VAL A 78 -22.44 2.87 27.19
N ASN A 79 -23.01 2.14 28.15
CA ASN A 79 -22.26 1.20 28.96
C ASN A 79 -21.80 -0.04 28.18
N ARG A 80 -22.62 -0.57 27.27
CA ARG A 80 -22.19 -1.63 26.35
C ARG A 80 -21.04 -1.18 25.45
N ALA A 81 -21.06 0.09 24.99
CA ALA A 81 -19.97 0.68 24.22
C ALA A 81 -18.65 0.69 25.01
N LEU A 82 -18.70 0.95 26.33
CA LEU A 82 -17.52 0.85 27.20
C LEU A 82 -16.97 -0.57 27.21
N CYS A 83 -17.82 -1.57 27.49
CA CYS A 83 -17.38 -2.96 27.50
C CYS A 83 -16.77 -3.36 26.16
N ASN A 84 -17.38 -2.96 25.04
CA ASN A 84 -16.83 -3.21 23.72
C ASN A 84 -15.50 -2.48 23.50
N LEU A 85 -15.31 -1.28 24.04
CA LEU A 85 -14.06 -0.53 23.92
C LEU A 85 -12.93 -1.22 24.69
N GLU A 86 -13.19 -1.64 25.94
CA GLU A 86 -12.23 -2.36 26.79
C GLU A 86 -11.88 -3.74 26.19
N LEU A 87 -12.86 -4.41 25.55
CA LEU A 87 -12.65 -5.65 24.80
C LEU A 87 -12.03 -5.44 23.41
N LYS A 88 -11.66 -4.20 23.04
CA LYS A 88 -11.08 -3.82 21.73
C LYS A 88 -11.98 -4.13 20.53
N ASN A 89 -13.28 -4.27 20.74
CA ASN A 89 -14.30 -4.43 19.70
C ASN A 89 -14.71 -3.07 19.10
N TYR A 90 -13.74 -2.35 18.53
CA TYR A 90 -13.91 -0.93 18.17
C TYR A 90 -15.09 -0.65 17.22
N ARG A 91 -15.37 -1.54 16.26
CA ARG A 91 -16.53 -1.39 15.37
C ARG A 91 -17.85 -1.47 16.15
N SER A 92 -17.95 -2.40 17.10
CA SER A 92 -19.15 -2.53 17.94
C SER A 92 -19.32 -1.32 18.85
N THR A 93 -18.22 -0.80 19.42
CA THR A 93 -18.22 0.47 20.17
C THR A 93 -18.80 1.61 19.33
N THR A 94 -18.37 1.77 18.07
CA THR A 94 -18.90 2.85 17.21
C THR A 94 -20.40 2.72 16.93
N LEU A 95 -20.91 1.49 16.80
CA LEU A 95 -22.34 1.24 16.59
C LEU A 95 -23.16 1.56 17.85
N ASP A 96 -22.67 1.11 19.01
CA ASP A 96 -23.31 1.39 20.30
C ASP A 96 -23.32 2.90 20.61
N CYS A 97 -22.21 3.59 20.36
CA CYS A 97 -22.15 5.04 20.51
C CYS A 97 -23.08 5.76 19.53
N ALA A 98 -23.21 5.29 18.28
CA ALA A 98 -24.15 5.87 17.32
C ALA A 98 -25.62 5.67 17.73
N ALA A 99 -25.96 4.53 18.35
CA ALA A 99 -27.28 4.30 18.92
C ALA A 99 -27.55 5.23 20.11
N ALA A 100 -26.60 5.34 21.04
CA ALA A 100 -26.70 6.26 22.18
C ALA A 100 -26.85 7.73 21.74
N LEU A 101 -26.06 8.18 20.77
CA LEU A 101 -26.09 9.56 20.26
C LEU A 101 -27.35 9.89 19.47
N ARG A 102 -28.08 8.88 18.96
CA ARG A 102 -29.39 9.06 18.36
C ARG A 102 -30.46 9.39 19.40
N ILE A 103 -30.31 8.84 20.60
CA ILE A 103 -31.20 9.07 21.74
C ILE A 103 -30.83 10.40 22.42
N ASN A 104 -29.54 10.57 22.72
CA ASN A 104 -29.00 11.77 23.35
C ASN A 104 -27.75 12.27 22.60
N PRO A 105 -27.89 13.22 21.67
CA PRO A 105 -26.76 13.80 20.92
C PRO A 105 -25.72 14.50 21.80
N SER A 106 -26.11 14.91 23.02
CA SER A 106 -25.27 15.63 23.98
C SER A 106 -24.48 14.71 24.91
N ASN A 107 -24.53 13.38 24.71
CA ASN A 107 -23.79 12.46 25.56
C ASN A 107 -22.28 12.48 25.28
N VAL A 108 -21.53 13.20 26.13
CA VAL A 108 -20.07 13.36 26.02
C VAL A 108 -19.33 12.03 26.14
N LYS A 109 -19.81 11.07 26.95
CA LYS A 109 -19.19 9.74 27.10
C LYS A 109 -19.27 8.94 25.80
N ALA A 110 -20.39 9.04 25.07
CA ALA A 110 -20.55 8.39 23.78
C ALA A 110 -19.62 9.01 22.71
N HIS A 111 -19.50 10.34 22.67
CA HIS A 111 -18.52 11.02 21.80
C HIS A 111 -17.09 10.58 22.10
N TYR A 112 -16.68 10.56 23.37
CA TYR A 112 -15.34 10.12 23.77
C TYR A 112 -15.05 8.67 23.35
N ARG A 113 -15.95 7.74 23.67
CA ARG A 113 -15.77 6.31 23.36
C ARG A 113 -15.75 6.05 21.85
N SER A 114 -16.60 6.75 21.09
CA SER A 114 -16.59 6.69 19.63
C SER A 114 -15.30 7.23 19.04
N ALA A 115 -14.82 8.40 19.51
CA ALA A 115 -13.56 8.97 19.04
C ALA A 115 -12.37 8.04 19.35
N ALA A 116 -12.33 7.44 20.55
CA ALA A 116 -11.29 6.50 20.94
C ALA A 116 -11.29 5.24 20.07
N ALA A 117 -12.48 4.68 19.79
CA ALA A 117 -12.62 3.53 18.91
C ALA A 117 -12.22 3.84 17.46
N LEU A 118 -12.62 4.99 16.92
CA LEU A 118 -12.25 5.42 15.56
C LEU A 118 -10.74 5.67 15.45
N PHE A 119 -10.14 6.27 16.48
CA PHE A 119 -8.70 6.47 16.54
C PHE A 119 -7.94 5.14 16.54
N ALA A 120 -8.41 4.15 17.30
CA ALA A 120 -7.84 2.80 17.30
C ALA A 120 -7.98 2.07 15.95
N LEU A 121 -8.98 2.43 15.13
CA LEU A 121 -9.17 1.93 13.77
C LEU A 121 -8.39 2.72 12.70
N ASP A 122 -7.53 3.67 13.09
CA ASP A 122 -6.81 4.62 12.21
C ASP A 122 -7.74 5.43 11.28
N LYS A 123 -9.01 5.57 11.68
CA LYS A 123 -10.03 6.44 11.06
C LYS A 123 -9.91 7.85 11.61
N VAL A 124 -8.76 8.46 11.32
CA VAL A 124 -8.28 9.70 11.96
C VAL A 124 -9.21 10.89 11.72
N LEU A 125 -9.74 11.04 10.50
CA LEU A 125 -10.61 12.16 10.14
C LEU A 125 -11.96 12.05 10.85
N GLU A 126 -12.56 10.85 10.88
CA GLU A 126 -13.81 10.63 11.60
C GLU A 126 -13.62 10.77 13.12
N ALA A 127 -12.50 10.32 13.67
CA ALA A 127 -12.17 10.49 15.08
C ALA A 127 -12.05 11.98 15.46
N LEU A 128 -11.45 12.79 14.59
CA LEU A 128 -11.28 14.24 14.79
C LEU A 128 -12.63 14.95 14.83
N ASP A 129 -13.54 14.62 13.89
CA ASP A 129 -14.89 15.18 13.87
C ASP A 129 -15.66 14.87 15.16
N VAL A 130 -15.71 13.58 15.54
CA VAL A 130 -16.45 13.14 16.72
C VAL A 130 -15.88 13.75 18.01
N ALA A 131 -14.56 13.76 18.18
CA ALA A 131 -13.94 14.37 19.35
C ALA A 131 -14.19 15.89 19.42
N SER A 132 -14.16 16.57 18.27
CA SER A 132 -14.46 18.01 18.19
C SER A 132 -15.92 18.30 18.53
N ARG A 133 -16.86 17.46 18.10
CA ARG A 133 -18.28 17.58 18.50
C ARG A 133 -18.47 17.35 20.00
N GLY A 134 -17.80 16.37 20.58
CA GLY A 134 -17.84 16.15 22.03
C GLY A 134 -17.33 17.35 22.85
N LEU A 135 -16.23 17.99 22.42
CA LEU A 135 -15.70 19.19 23.10
C LEU A 135 -16.54 20.44 22.89
N LYS A 136 -17.38 20.51 21.86
CA LYS A 136 -18.37 21.60 21.75
C LYS A 136 -19.46 21.50 22.82
N ILE A 137 -19.74 20.29 23.31
CA ILE A 137 -20.74 20.03 24.36
C ILE A 137 -20.13 20.25 25.75
N ASP A 138 -18.94 19.68 25.99
CA ASP A 138 -18.19 19.84 27.24
C ASP A 138 -16.77 20.33 26.92
N PRO A 139 -16.59 21.66 26.83
CA PRO A 139 -15.30 22.27 26.51
C PRO A 139 -14.21 22.02 27.55
N ASP A 140 -14.54 21.59 28.76
CA ASP A 140 -13.58 21.38 29.86
C ASP A 140 -13.19 19.92 30.07
N ASN A 141 -13.67 19.03 29.20
CA ASN A 141 -13.36 17.61 29.26
C ASN A 141 -11.86 17.31 29.01
N VAL A 142 -11.09 17.14 30.08
CA VAL A 142 -9.64 16.90 30.02
C VAL A 142 -9.28 15.64 29.22
N VAL A 143 -10.05 14.56 29.39
CA VAL A 143 -9.77 13.27 28.74
C VAL A 143 -9.98 13.38 27.23
N LEU A 144 -11.04 14.06 26.81
CA LEU A 144 -11.35 14.28 25.39
C LEU A 144 -10.37 15.26 24.73
N LYS A 145 -9.92 16.32 25.43
CA LYS A 145 -8.85 17.22 24.97
C LYS A 145 -7.57 16.42 24.66
N LYS A 146 -7.13 15.60 25.61
CA LYS A 146 -5.93 14.76 25.44
C LYS A 146 -6.05 13.81 24.24
N LEU A 147 -7.21 13.18 24.07
CA LEU A 147 -7.47 12.31 22.91
C LEU A 147 -7.44 13.10 21.59
N LEU A 148 -8.05 14.28 21.55
CA LEU A 148 -8.05 15.13 20.36
C LEU A 148 -6.63 15.55 19.97
N ASP A 149 -5.76 15.87 20.93
CA ASP A 149 -4.36 16.19 20.65
C ASP A 149 -3.60 15.00 20.06
N GLN A 150 -3.84 13.78 20.55
CA GLN A 150 -3.30 12.55 19.95
C GLN A 150 -3.80 12.34 18.50
N ILE A 151 -5.09 12.55 18.27
CA ILE A 151 -5.70 12.44 16.94
C ILE A 151 -5.09 13.47 15.99
N ARG A 152 -4.93 14.72 16.42
CA ARG A 152 -4.31 15.81 15.63
C ARG A 152 -2.86 15.48 15.28
N ALA A 153 -2.07 15.01 16.23
CA ALA A 153 -0.70 14.58 15.98
C ALA A 153 -0.62 13.42 14.97
N ARG A 154 -1.56 12.47 15.03
CA ARG A 154 -1.65 11.40 14.03
C ARG A 154 -2.07 11.91 12.65
N ALA A 155 -2.99 12.87 12.58
CA ALA A 155 -3.47 13.47 11.34
C ALA A 155 -2.34 14.16 10.57
N THR A 156 -1.50 14.95 11.25
CA THR A 156 -0.37 15.64 10.62
C THR A 156 0.66 14.65 10.07
N VAL A 157 0.96 13.56 10.78
CA VAL A 157 1.86 12.50 10.30
C VAL A 157 1.28 11.83 9.05
N LYS A 158 -0.01 11.48 9.05
CA LYS A 158 -0.68 10.82 7.92
C LYS A 158 -0.71 11.72 6.68
N GLU A 159 -1.01 13.01 6.86
CA GLU A 159 -0.98 14.00 5.78
C GLU A 159 0.42 14.16 5.18
N GLN A 160 1.46 14.23 6.01
CA GLN A 160 2.85 14.30 5.53
C GLN A 160 3.24 13.06 4.73
N GLN A 161 2.86 11.87 5.19
CA GLN A 161 3.10 10.61 4.47
C GLN A 161 2.39 10.58 3.12
N ASP A 162 1.11 10.97 3.08
CA ASP A 162 0.33 11.02 1.84
C ASP A 162 0.89 12.04 0.86
N ARG A 163 1.33 13.22 1.35
CA ARG A 163 1.99 14.24 0.52
C ARG A 163 3.29 13.72 -0.08
N ARG A 164 4.13 13.05 0.72
CA ARG A 164 5.39 12.45 0.25
C ARG A 164 5.13 11.39 -0.82
N ARG A 165 4.20 10.47 -0.57
CA ARG A 165 3.81 9.43 -1.52
C ARG A 165 3.30 10.00 -2.85
N ARG A 166 2.42 11.01 -2.80
CA ARG A 166 1.92 11.68 -4.02
C ARG A 166 3.02 12.40 -4.79
N ALA A 167 3.93 13.08 -4.09
CA ALA A 167 5.06 13.75 -4.71
C ALA A 167 6.02 12.77 -5.40
N GLU A 168 6.36 11.66 -4.74
CA GLU A 168 7.21 10.60 -5.30
C GLU A 168 6.56 9.95 -6.54
N GLN A 169 5.26 9.65 -6.46
CA GLN A 169 4.53 9.08 -7.60
C GLN A 169 4.48 10.05 -8.79
N LYS A 170 4.21 11.33 -8.54
CA LYS A 170 4.23 12.38 -9.57
C LYS A 170 5.62 12.49 -10.21
N ARG A 171 6.68 12.47 -9.38
CA ARG A 171 8.06 12.50 -9.87
C ARG A 171 8.39 11.29 -10.74
N LYS A 172 8.08 10.07 -10.30
CA LYS A 172 8.28 8.84 -11.10
C LYS A 172 7.54 8.89 -12.45
N GLN A 173 6.31 9.39 -12.47
CA GLN A 173 5.55 9.57 -13.72
C GLN A 173 6.21 10.58 -14.65
N GLN A 174 6.71 11.70 -14.11
CA GLN A 174 7.44 12.69 -14.88
C GLN A 174 8.75 12.12 -15.45
N GLU A 175 9.55 11.42 -14.63
CA GLU A 175 10.79 10.77 -15.08
C GLU A 175 10.51 9.76 -16.21
N GLN A 176 9.47 8.93 -16.09
CA GLN A 176 9.07 7.99 -17.15
C GLN A 176 8.64 8.69 -18.43
N LEU A 177 7.88 9.78 -18.33
CA LEU A 177 7.42 10.55 -19.49
C LEU A 177 8.61 11.21 -20.22
N VAL A 178 9.53 11.82 -19.47
CA VAL A 178 10.73 12.44 -20.03
C VAL A 178 11.62 11.39 -20.68
N LEU A 179 11.84 10.25 -20.02
CA LEU A 179 12.60 9.13 -20.57
C LEU A 179 11.98 8.60 -21.88
N ALA A 180 10.67 8.37 -21.90
CA ALA A 180 9.97 7.92 -23.10
C ALA A 180 10.09 8.94 -24.26
N THR A 181 9.99 10.23 -23.94
CA THR A 181 10.17 11.32 -24.91
C THR A 181 11.59 11.35 -25.45
N ALA A 182 12.59 11.21 -24.58
CA ALA A 182 14.00 11.16 -24.92
C ALA A 182 14.35 9.97 -25.84
N LEU A 183 13.82 8.77 -25.54
CA LEU A 183 13.98 7.57 -26.38
C LEU A 183 13.35 7.76 -27.76
N LYS A 184 12.13 8.30 -27.81
CA LYS A 184 11.42 8.56 -29.07
C LYS A 184 12.14 9.59 -29.93
N ALA A 185 12.64 10.68 -29.33
CA ALA A 185 13.39 11.72 -30.05
C ALA A 185 14.69 11.18 -30.68
N ARG A 186 15.26 10.13 -30.10
CA ARG A 186 16.49 9.46 -30.56
C ARG A 186 16.23 8.26 -31.47
N ASN A 187 14.97 8.01 -31.85
CA ASN A 187 14.55 6.88 -32.69
C ASN A 187 14.95 5.50 -32.10
N ILE A 188 14.92 5.38 -30.78
CA ILE A 188 15.27 4.14 -30.08
C ILE A 188 14.01 3.31 -29.82
N GLN A 189 14.01 2.07 -30.29
CA GLN A 189 12.89 1.15 -30.11
C GLN A 189 13.16 0.17 -28.97
N LEU A 190 12.21 0.08 -28.05
CA LEU A 190 12.23 -0.87 -26.94
C LEU A 190 11.16 -1.95 -27.15
N ARG A 191 11.51 -3.20 -26.88
CA ARG A 191 10.57 -4.32 -26.84
C ARG A 191 10.60 -4.95 -25.45
N GLY A 192 9.42 -5.22 -24.89
CA GLY A 192 9.28 -6.04 -23.69
C GLY A 192 9.16 -7.53 -24.04
N SER A 193 9.71 -8.38 -23.18
CA SER A 193 9.48 -9.82 -23.17
C SER A 193 8.49 -10.20 -22.06
N LYS A 194 8.02 -11.46 -22.06
CA LYS A 194 7.12 -11.98 -21.01
C LYS A 194 7.84 -12.09 -19.66
N ASP A 195 9.13 -12.45 -19.71
CA ASP A 195 9.96 -12.73 -18.55
C ASP A 195 11.24 -11.88 -18.61
N PRO A 196 11.15 -10.59 -18.23
CA PRO A 196 12.30 -9.70 -18.27
C PRO A 196 13.39 -10.16 -17.28
N PRO A 197 14.68 -10.06 -17.65
CA PRO A 197 15.78 -10.42 -16.76
C PRO A 197 15.84 -9.46 -15.56
N ASN A 198 16.27 -9.98 -14.40
CA ASN A 198 16.60 -9.13 -13.26
C ASN A 198 17.95 -8.45 -13.51
N LEU A 199 17.94 -7.13 -13.68
CA LEU A 199 19.14 -6.34 -13.97
C LEU A 199 19.79 -5.71 -12.72
N GLU A 200 19.51 -6.24 -11.51
CA GLU A 200 20.08 -5.77 -10.24
C GLU A 200 19.91 -4.25 -10.00
N GLY A 201 18.77 -3.70 -10.42
CA GLY A 201 18.48 -2.26 -10.30
C GLY A 201 19.08 -1.39 -11.41
N ALA A 202 19.77 -1.98 -12.40
CA ALA A 202 20.15 -1.27 -13.62
C ALA A 202 18.93 -1.11 -14.54
N SER A 203 18.73 0.10 -15.04
CA SER A 203 17.66 0.43 -15.98
C SER A 203 18.13 1.56 -16.89
N ILE A 204 17.48 1.68 -18.05
CA ILE A 204 17.68 2.87 -18.89
C ILE A 204 17.26 4.10 -18.08
N ARG A 205 18.10 5.12 -18.06
CA ARG A 205 17.84 6.38 -17.33
C ARG A 205 18.45 7.57 -18.03
N LEU A 206 17.99 8.75 -17.65
CA LEU A 206 18.60 10.02 -18.05
C LEU A 206 19.57 10.48 -16.96
N SER A 207 20.75 10.94 -17.38
CA SER A 207 21.84 11.38 -16.52
C SER A 207 22.52 12.62 -17.12
N PRO A 208 22.90 13.63 -16.32
CA PRO A 208 22.85 13.66 -14.86
C PRO A 208 21.47 13.99 -14.27
N ASP A 209 20.56 14.57 -15.05
CA ASP A 209 19.23 14.97 -14.59
C ASP A 209 18.13 14.09 -15.24
N PRO A 210 17.41 13.26 -14.45
CA PRO A 210 16.31 12.43 -14.93
C PRO A 210 15.09 13.18 -15.50
N LEU A 211 14.94 14.46 -15.15
CA LEU A 211 13.80 15.29 -15.56
C LEU A 211 14.13 16.19 -16.76
N SER A 212 15.38 16.21 -17.21
CA SER A 212 15.79 17.00 -18.35
C SER A 212 15.84 16.13 -19.62
N PRO A 213 15.10 16.47 -20.68
CA PRO A 213 15.13 15.71 -21.94
C PRO A 213 16.47 15.86 -22.70
N THR A 214 17.30 16.86 -22.35
CA THR A 214 18.63 17.08 -22.94
C THR A 214 19.73 16.29 -22.24
N SER A 215 19.44 15.68 -21.08
CA SER A 215 20.34 14.74 -20.41
C SER A 215 20.66 13.55 -21.33
N MET A 216 21.81 12.94 -21.08
CA MET A 216 22.26 11.76 -21.83
C MET A 216 21.49 10.53 -21.37
N LEU A 217 21.13 9.65 -22.31
CA LEU A 217 20.66 8.32 -21.94
C LEU A 217 21.83 7.46 -21.48
N GLU A 218 21.63 6.75 -20.38
CA GLU A 218 22.50 5.69 -19.93
C GLU A 218 21.76 4.36 -20.07
N PHE A 219 22.44 3.37 -20.62
CA PHE A 219 21.88 2.03 -20.84
C PHE A 219 22.62 0.98 -20.01
N PRO A 220 21.89 -0.02 -19.47
CA PRO A 220 22.48 -1.30 -19.13
C PRO A 220 22.93 -2.00 -20.42
N VAL A 221 24.21 -2.39 -20.48
CA VAL A 221 24.79 -3.07 -21.64
C VAL A 221 25.47 -4.35 -21.21
N MET A 222 25.22 -5.42 -21.96
CA MET A 222 25.85 -6.71 -21.79
C MET A 222 26.68 -7.04 -23.03
N PHE A 223 27.99 -7.19 -22.84
CA PHE A 223 28.84 -7.83 -23.82
C PHE A 223 28.71 -9.35 -23.67
N LEU A 224 28.47 -10.02 -24.79
CA LEU A 224 28.32 -11.47 -24.87
C LEU A 224 29.47 -12.05 -25.69
N TYR A 225 30.13 -13.06 -25.16
CA TYR A 225 31.22 -13.79 -25.81
C TYR A 225 30.74 -15.21 -26.14
N PRO A 226 29.93 -15.38 -27.20
CA PRO A 226 29.17 -16.62 -27.43
C PRO A 226 30.05 -17.85 -27.67
N MET A 227 31.28 -17.67 -28.18
CA MET A 227 32.22 -18.77 -28.42
C MET A 227 32.74 -19.41 -27.13
N HIS A 228 32.64 -18.71 -26.01
CA HIS A 228 33.16 -19.12 -24.71
C HIS A 228 32.10 -19.14 -23.60
N ASN A 229 30.85 -18.79 -23.93
CA ASN A 229 29.73 -18.66 -22.98
C ASN A 229 30.07 -17.75 -21.79
N GLN A 230 30.72 -16.62 -22.06
CA GLN A 230 31.08 -15.60 -21.09
C GLN A 230 30.32 -14.31 -21.38
N SER A 231 30.23 -13.42 -20.38
CA SER A 231 29.61 -12.12 -20.52
C SER A 231 30.19 -11.09 -19.56
N ASP A 232 30.21 -9.83 -19.98
CA ASP A 232 30.51 -8.68 -19.13
C ASP A 232 29.30 -7.74 -19.09
N PHE A 233 28.98 -7.21 -17.90
CA PHE A 233 27.82 -6.35 -17.68
C PHE A 233 28.23 -4.96 -17.22
N ILE A 234 27.76 -3.95 -17.94
CA ILE A 234 28.00 -2.53 -17.68
C ILE A 234 26.66 -1.91 -17.27
N LYS A 235 26.54 -1.48 -16.02
CA LYS A 235 25.28 -1.01 -15.43
C LYS A 235 24.74 0.26 -16.07
N ALA A 236 25.64 1.16 -16.49
CA ALA A 236 25.28 2.47 -17.04
C ALA A 236 26.33 2.91 -18.06
N TRP A 237 25.99 2.79 -19.33
CA TRP A 237 26.79 3.23 -20.47
C TRP A 237 26.12 4.45 -21.10
N ALA A 238 26.82 5.60 -21.08
CA ALA A 238 26.32 6.83 -21.68
C ALA A 238 26.24 6.75 -23.21
N GLU A 239 25.15 7.21 -23.79
CA GLU A 239 24.83 7.05 -25.20
C GLU A 239 25.89 7.61 -26.19
N LYS A 240 26.73 8.55 -25.73
CA LYS A 240 27.79 9.17 -26.55
C LYS A 240 29.13 8.44 -26.48
N ASP A 241 29.28 7.45 -25.61
CA ASP A 241 30.51 6.68 -25.51
C ASP A 241 30.59 5.63 -26.63
N ALA A 242 31.76 5.53 -27.26
CA ALA A 242 32.02 4.59 -28.34
C ALA A 242 32.21 3.15 -27.81
N ILE A 243 31.86 2.16 -28.61
CA ILE A 243 32.00 0.74 -28.27
C ILE A 243 33.46 0.38 -27.98
N GLU A 244 34.40 0.91 -28.75
CA GLU A 244 35.84 0.67 -28.57
C GLU A 244 36.38 1.18 -27.24
N HIS A 245 35.81 2.26 -26.68
CA HIS A 245 36.23 2.79 -25.38
C HIS A 245 35.94 1.78 -24.26
N HIS A 246 34.77 1.15 -24.29
CA HIS A 246 34.44 0.11 -23.30
C HIS A 246 35.26 -1.16 -23.52
N LEU A 247 35.49 -1.54 -24.78
CA LEU A 247 36.34 -2.69 -25.09
C LEU A 247 37.81 -2.47 -24.69
N SER A 248 38.32 -1.24 -24.72
CA SER A 248 39.74 -0.98 -24.46
C SER A 248 40.19 -1.26 -23.03
N TYR A 249 39.29 -1.16 -22.05
CA TYR A 249 39.60 -1.51 -20.65
C TYR A 249 39.13 -2.90 -20.25
N ILE A 250 38.23 -3.52 -21.03
CA ILE A 250 37.78 -4.91 -20.80
C ILE A 250 38.80 -5.90 -21.38
N LEU A 251 39.39 -5.57 -22.53
CA LEU A 251 40.40 -6.43 -23.17
C LEU A 251 41.79 -6.13 -22.60
N PRO A 252 42.65 -7.16 -22.38
CA PRO A 252 42.44 -8.58 -22.72
C PRO A 252 41.58 -9.33 -21.70
N LEU A 253 40.87 -10.37 -22.16
CA LEU A 253 39.99 -11.18 -21.32
C LEU A 253 40.82 -12.24 -20.56
N PRO A 254 40.62 -12.42 -19.25
CA PRO A 254 41.44 -13.33 -18.44
C PRO A 254 41.30 -14.81 -18.83
N TRP A 255 40.15 -15.18 -19.40
CA TRP A 255 39.86 -16.54 -19.85
C TRP A 255 40.29 -16.82 -21.30
N ASP A 256 40.70 -15.79 -22.06
CA ASP A 256 41.12 -15.92 -23.46
C ASP A 256 42.55 -16.44 -23.58
N SER A 257 42.74 -17.72 -23.24
CA SER A 257 44.03 -18.41 -23.31
C SER A 257 44.65 -18.44 -24.71
N LYS A 258 43.83 -18.34 -25.76
CA LYS A 258 44.26 -18.33 -27.17
C LYS A 258 44.56 -16.93 -27.71
N ASN A 259 44.28 -15.89 -26.92
CA ASN A 259 44.46 -14.48 -27.30
C ASN A 259 43.75 -14.14 -28.62
N GLU A 260 42.53 -14.66 -28.79
CA GLU A 260 41.67 -14.46 -29.97
C GLU A 260 40.92 -13.11 -29.91
N TYR A 261 40.69 -12.55 -28.72
CA TYR A 261 39.92 -11.33 -28.48
C TYR A 261 40.81 -10.09 -28.41
N LYS A 262 41.48 -9.78 -29.53
CA LYS A 262 42.24 -8.52 -29.67
C LYS A 262 41.37 -7.42 -30.25
N PRO A 263 41.56 -6.13 -29.90
CA PRO A 263 40.79 -5.02 -30.44
C PRO A 263 40.71 -4.99 -31.98
N SER A 264 41.76 -5.42 -32.69
CA SER A 264 41.81 -5.50 -34.16
C SER A 264 41.19 -6.78 -34.73
N ALA A 265 41.05 -7.84 -33.94
CA ALA A 265 40.65 -9.18 -34.36
C ALA A 265 39.24 -9.58 -33.93
N ILE A 266 38.43 -8.64 -33.44
CA ILE A 266 37.04 -8.85 -33.03
C ILE A 266 36.07 -8.04 -33.89
N ASP A 267 34.89 -8.62 -34.09
CA ASP A 267 33.71 -7.97 -34.63
C ASP A 267 32.61 -7.90 -33.57
N CYS A 268 31.82 -6.81 -33.60
CA CYS A 268 30.68 -6.62 -32.73
C CYS A 268 29.39 -6.81 -33.53
N TYR A 269 28.41 -7.51 -32.95
CA TYR A 269 27.10 -7.72 -33.55
C TYR A 269 25.98 -7.39 -32.57
N MET A 270 24.81 -7.02 -33.10
CA MET A 270 23.59 -6.77 -32.32
C MET A 270 22.38 -7.43 -32.97
N ASP A 271 21.37 -7.73 -32.16
CA ASP A 271 20.09 -8.23 -32.64
C ASP A 271 19.33 -7.12 -33.40
N THR A 272 18.62 -7.53 -34.45
CA THR A 272 17.77 -6.63 -35.25
C THR A 272 16.30 -6.84 -34.98
N VAL A 273 15.48 -5.81 -35.22
CA VAL A 273 14.01 -5.86 -35.06
C VAL A 273 13.37 -6.94 -35.95
N SER A 274 13.99 -7.26 -37.08
CA SER A 274 13.58 -8.36 -37.97
C SER A 274 13.94 -9.77 -37.45
N GLY A 275 14.53 -9.88 -36.25
CA GLY A 275 15.01 -11.14 -35.70
C GLY A 275 16.30 -11.63 -36.38
N GLY A 276 17.13 -10.74 -36.92
CA GLY A 276 18.44 -11.04 -37.53
C GLY A 276 19.63 -10.69 -36.63
N LEU A 277 20.82 -10.66 -37.22
CA LEU A 277 22.03 -10.09 -36.61
C LEU A 277 22.61 -9.05 -37.55
N MET A 278 23.12 -7.97 -36.97
CA MET A 278 23.81 -6.89 -37.69
C MET A 278 25.20 -6.67 -37.11
N LYS A 279 26.20 -6.55 -37.99
CA LYS A 279 27.55 -6.12 -37.60
C LYS A 279 27.54 -4.62 -37.30
N ILE A 280 28.12 -4.22 -36.17
CA ILE A 280 28.19 -2.83 -35.70
C ILE A 280 29.66 -2.39 -35.65
N GLY A 281 29.93 -1.17 -36.12
CA GLY A 281 31.27 -0.59 -36.09
C GLY A 281 31.69 -0.24 -34.66
N LYS A 282 32.89 -0.64 -34.26
CA LYS A 282 33.44 -0.40 -32.90
C LYS A 282 33.65 1.09 -32.57
N LYS A 283 33.86 1.92 -33.59
CA LYS A 283 34.04 3.37 -33.47
C LYS A 283 32.73 4.13 -33.29
N LEU A 284 31.58 3.48 -33.52
CA LEU A 284 30.28 4.11 -33.35
C LEU A 284 30.01 4.33 -31.86
N THR A 285 29.37 5.44 -31.56
CA THR A 285 28.74 5.69 -30.28
C THR A 285 27.57 4.73 -30.08
N LEU A 286 27.20 4.50 -28.82
CA LEU A 286 26.04 3.68 -28.51
C LEU A 286 24.75 4.26 -29.13
N LEU A 287 24.59 5.58 -29.15
CA LEU A 287 23.46 6.26 -29.78
C LEU A 287 23.38 5.97 -31.28
N GLU A 288 24.49 6.05 -32.02
CA GLU A 288 24.53 5.75 -33.45
C GLU A 288 24.20 4.27 -33.72
N ALA A 289 24.66 3.36 -32.85
CA ALA A 289 24.33 1.95 -32.93
C ALA A 289 22.84 1.66 -32.66
N LEU A 290 22.17 2.45 -31.83
CA LEU A 290 20.77 2.25 -31.43
C LEU A 290 19.75 3.03 -32.26
N SER A 291 20.13 4.15 -32.86
CA SER A 291 19.22 5.08 -33.58
C SER A 291 18.99 4.73 -35.05
N ASN A 292 19.65 3.70 -35.57
CA ASN A 292 19.60 3.29 -36.98
C ASN A 292 18.26 2.66 -37.42
N GLY A 293 17.30 2.50 -36.50
CA GLY A 293 15.96 1.95 -36.75
C GLY A 293 15.93 0.45 -37.06
N LYS A 294 17.06 -0.24 -36.96
CA LYS A 294 17.20 -1.67 -37.27
C LYS A 294 17.57 -2.49 -36.04
N THR A 295 18.27 -1.92 -35.07
CA THR A 295 18.67 -2.59 -33.82
C THR A 295 17.52 -2.68 -32.84
N GLU A 296 17.44 -3.81 -32.14
CA GLU A 296 16.39 -4.08 -31.14
C GLU A 296 16.99 -4.02 -29.73
N ILE A 297 16.31 -3.34 -28.81
CA ILE A 297 16.60 -3.41 -27.37
C ILE A 297 15.46 -4.16 -26.70
N VAL A 298 15.80 -5.25 -26.01
CA VAL A 298 14.81 -6.10 -25.34
C VAL A 298 14.96 -5.93 -23.83
N ASP A 299 13.84 -5.65 -23.15
CA ASP A 299 13.75 -5.45 -21.70
C ASP A 299 14.68 -4.36 -21.14
N GLY A 300 14.96 -3.34 -21.95
CA GLY A 300 15.84 -2.24 -21.57
C GLY A 300 17.32 -2.62 -21.46
N LEU A 301 17.71 -3.80 -21.93
CA LEU A 301 19.09 -4.29 -21.95
C LEU A 301 19.65 -4.27 -23.37
N VAL A 302 20.76 -3.58 -23.57
CA VAL A 302 21.50 -3.62 -24.83
C VAL A 302 22.42 -4.85 -24.82
N ARG A 303 22.30 -5.70 -25.84
CA ARG A 303 23.17 -6.88 -26.00
C ARG A 303 24.11 -6.67 -27.18
N ILE A 304 25.41 -6.78 -26.94
CA ILE A 304 26.44 -6.69 -27.97
C ILE A 304 27.24 -7.99 -27.98
N TYR A 305 27.17 -8.73 -29.07
CA TYR A 305 27.94 -9.96 -29.24
C TYR A 305 29.33 -9.62 -29.75
N VAL A 306 30.37 -10.00 -29.01
CA VAL A 306 31.77 -9.81 -29.37
C VAL A 306 32.33 -11.15 -29.85
N VAL A 307 32.76 -11.21 -31.10
CA VAL A 307 33.17 -12.46 -31.75
C VAL A 307 34.50 -12.27 -32.49
N PRO A 308 35.49 -13.18 -32.34
CA PRO A 308 36.72 -13.13 -33.13
C PRO A 308 36.40 -13.24 -34.62
N VAL A 309 37.08 -12.42 -35.43
CA VAL A 309 36.86 -12.36 -36.89
C VAL A 309 37.03 -13.73 -37.55
N SER A 310 37.98 -14.54 -37.07
CA SER A 310 38.23 -15.91 -37.53
C SER A 310 37.08 -16.88 -37.27
N LEU A 311 36.24 -16.61 -36.26
CA LEU A 311 35.15 -17.47 -35.81
C LEU A 311 33.76 -16.94 -36.20
N ALA A 312 33.67 -15.69 -36.64
CA ALA A 312 32.41 -15.01 -36.93
C ALA A 312 31.53 -15.76 -37.94
N GLY A 313 32.09 -16.28 -39.04
CA GLY A 313 31.34 -17.03 -40.04
C GLY A 313 30.62 -18.25 -39.46
N ARG A 314 31.37 -19.07 -38.69
CA ARG A 314 30.83 -20.27 -38.03
C ARG A 314 29.70 -19.92 -37.06
N TRP A 315 29.89 -18.88 -36.26
CA TRP A 315 28.89 -18.45 -35.29
C TRP A 315 27.61 -17.94 -35.96
N ILE A 316 27.72 -17.12 -37.01
CA ILE A 316 26.57 -16.59 -37.76
C ILE A 316 25.73 -17.74 -38.35
N ASP A 317 26.38 -18.77 -38.90
CA ASP A 317 25.68 -19.92 -39.45
C ASP A 317 24.94 -20.71 -38.36
N GLU A 318 25.53 -20.84 -37.17
CA GLU A 318 24.87 -21.49 -36.03
C GLU A 318 23.62 -20.72 -35.58
N VAL A 319 23.70 -19.38 -35.51
CA VAL A 319 22.56 -18.53 -35.13
C VAL A 319 21.43 -18.65 -36.16
N LYS A 320 21.73 -18.66 -37.46
CA LYS A 320 20.73 -18.87 -38.52
C LYS A 320 20.06 -20.24 -38.40
N ARG A 321 20.82 -21.29 -38.10
CA ARG A 321 20.26 -22.66 -37.91
C ARG A 321 19.35 -22.74 -36.69
N LYS A 322 19.67 -22.05 -35.61
CA LYS A 322 18.83 -21.99 -34.39
C LYS A 322 17.52 -21.24 -34.60
N LYS A 323 17.47 -20.23 -35.48
CA LYS A 323 16.25 -19.45 -35.78
C LYS A 323 15.26 -20.15 -36.73
N ASN A 324 15.72 -21.12 -37.52
CA ASN A 324 14.88 -21.91 -38.44
C ASN A 324 14.27 -23.18 -37.79
N LYS A 325 14.46 -23.38 -36.49
CA LYS A 325 13.86 -24.45 -35.69
C LYS A 325 12.87 -23.86 -34.71
#